data_AF-A0A7Y0WE40-F1
#
_entry.id   AF-A0A7Y0WE40-F1
#
_cell.length_a   1.000
_cell.length_b   1.000
_cell.length_c   1.000
_cell.angle_alpha   90.00
_cell.angle_beta   90.00
_cell.angle_gamma   90.00
#
_symmetry.space_group_name_H-M   'P 1'
#
loop_
_entity.id
_entity.type
_entity.pdbx_description
1 polymer ?
#
loop_
_entity_poly.entity_id
_entity_poly.type
_entity_poly.pdbx_seq_one_letter_code
_entity_poly.pdbx_strand_id
1 'polypeptide(L)'
;MQSPSATVHARLDNRRFVVANNAQGLSGTGTVFHYKVEDGVISSIYQGGRIRLGTQVGRVTGPDTIELLYQCVTLDGELLAGWSRGTVGVDHAGRTTLSFVWGWLSGATGGGESSYIEITG
;
A
#
# COMPACT_ATOMS: atom_id res chain seq x y z
N MET A 1 -15.68 12.30 18.71
CA MET A 1 -14.51 11.45 18.40
C MET A 1 -14.85 10.67 17.14
N GLN A 2 -14.09 10.85 16.05
CA GLN A 2 -14.27 10.04 14.84
C GLN A 2 -13.77 8.62 15.14
N SER A 3 -14.45 7.60 14.60
CA SER A 3 -13.98 6.23 14.73
C SER A 3 -12.60 6.08 14.05
N PRO A 4 -11.72 5.20 14.53
CA PRO A 4 -10.43 4.93 13.89
C PRO A 4 -10.52 4.70 12.38
N SER A 5 -11.59 4.03 11.94
CA SER A 5 -11.90 3.79 10.53
C SER A 5 -12.16 5.07 9.73
N ALA A 6 -12.76 6.10 10.32
CA ALA A 6 -13.14 7.32 9.59
C ALA A 6 -11.93 8.15 9.11
N THR A 7 -10.87 8.24 9.92
CA THR A 7 -9.64 8.95 9.52
C THR A 7 -8.95 8.23 8.37
N VAL A 8 -8.76 6.91 8.50
CA VAL A 8 -8.13 6.10 7.45
C VAL A 8 -8.97 6.12 6.18
N HIS A 9 -10.29 5.96 6.28
CA HIS A 9 -11.20 6.07 5.14
C HIS A 9 -11.02 7.40 4.42
N ALA A 10 -11.08 8.53 5.13
CA ALA A 10 -10.93 9.86 4.52
C ALA A 10 -9.58 10.05 3.80
N ARG A 11 -8.53 9.33 4.23
CA ARG A 11 -7.16 9.45 3.74
C ARG A 11 -6.75 8.41 2.71
N LEU A 12 -7.49 7.32 2.56
CA LEU A 12 -7.17 6.25 1.61
C LEU A 12 -8.26 6.04 0.55
N ASP A 13 -9.54 6.22 0.88
CA ASP A 13 -10.60 5.84 -0.04
C ASP A 13 -10.54 6.65 -1.33
N ASN A 14 -10.57 5.91 -2.44
CA ASN A 14 -10.46 6.40 -3.81
C ASN A 14 -9.18 7.22 -4.10
N ARG A 15 -8.14 7.10 -3.27
CA ARG A 15 -6.87 7.84 -3.44
C ARG A 15 -5.78 7.00 -4.06
N ARG A 16 -4.84 7.69 -4.71
CA ARG A 16 -3.75 7.08 -5.46
C ARG A 16 -2.41 7.45 -4.85
N PHE A 17 -1.50 6.48 -4.84
CA PHE A 17 -0.19 6.62 -4.22
C PHE A 17 0.91 6.10 -5.15
N VAL A 18 2.06 6.74 -5.09
CA VAL A 18 3.31 6.28 -5.72
C VAL A 18 4.34 5.94 -4.66
N VAL A 19 5.26 5.06 -5.01
CA VAL A 19 6.39 4.70 -4.13
C VAL A 19 7.35 5.89 -4.04
N ALA A 20 7.57 6.38 -2.82
CA ALA A 20 8.58 7.37 -2.50
C ALA A 20 9.93 6.71 -2.16
N ASN A 21 9.90 5.58 -1.43
CA ASN A 21 11.08 4.76 -1.15
C ASN A 21 10.70 3.28 -1.01
N ASN A 22 11.51 2.38 -1.58
CA ASN A 22 11.38 0.93 -1.41
C ASN A 22 12.67 0.22 -1.82
N ALA A 23 13.74 0.41 -1.04
CA ALA A 23 15.08 -0.04 -1.44
C ALA A 23 15.19 -1.56 -1.61
N GLN A 24 14.41 -2.35 -0.88
CA GLN A 24 14.49 -3.81 -0.85
C GLN A 24 13.34 -4.51 -1.59
N GLY A 25 12.36 -3.77 -2.11
CA GLY A 25 11.12 -4.34 -2.63
C GLY A 25 10.97 -4.33 -4.15
N LEU A 26 9.86 -4.91 -4.61
CA LEU A 26 9.59 -5.05 -6.04
C LEU A 26 9.12 -3.72 -6.67
N SER A 27 8.20 -3.02 -6.00
CA SER A 27 7.59 -1.78 -6.48
C SER A 27 8.58 -0.62 -6.43
N GLY A 28 8.51 0.24 -7.44
CA GLY A 28 9.38 1.43 -7.57
C GLY A 28 8.58 2.68 -7.93
N THR A 29 9.27 3.76 -8.29
CA THR A 29 8.65 5.07 -8.57
C THR A 29 7.58 5.06 -9.68
N GLY A 30 7.63 4.08 -10.59
CA GLY A 30 6.61 3.89 -11.62
C GLY A 30 5.40 3.04 -11.21
N THR A 31 5.36 2.52 -9.97
CA THR A 31 4.24 1.72 -9.49
C THR A 31 3.20 2.61 -8.81
N VAL A 32 1.96 2.54 -9.28
CA VAL A 32 0.82 3.30 -8.75
C VAL A 32 -0.15 2.36 -8.05
N PHE A 33 -0.58 2.74 -6.85
CA PHE A 33 -1.56 2.02 -6.04
C PHE A 33 -2.85 2.84 -5.99
N HIS A 34 -4.00 2.20 -6.18
CA HIS A 34 -5.33 2.83 -6.02
C HIS A 34 -6.12 2.10 -4.94
N TYR A 35 -6.38 2.80 -3.84
CA TYR A 35 -7.05 2.23 -2.67
C TYR A 35 -8.56 2.47 -2.69
N LYS A 36 -9.27 1.52 -2.07
CA LYS A 36 -10.68 1.58 -1.72
C LYS A 36 -10.85 1.16 -0.27
N VAL A 37 -11.71 1.88 0.46
CA VAL A 37 -12.01 1.57 1.86
C VAL A 37 -13.52 1.51 2.04
N GLU A 38 -14.02 0.39 2.53
CA GLU A 38 -15.45 0.18 2.82
C GLU A 38 -15.56 -0.51 4.18
N ASP A 39 -16.24 0.11 5.13
CA ASP A 39 -16.44 -0.40 6.49
C ASP A 39 -15.16 -0.89 7.21
N GLY A 40 -14.04 -0.20 6.97
CA GLY A 40 -12.73 -0.55 7.55
C GLY A 40 -12.01 -1.71 6.86
N VAL A 41 -12.60 -2.29 5.81
CA VAL A 41 -11.95 -3.22 4.88
C VAL A 41 -11.26 -2.41 3.79
N ILE A 42 -10.04 -2.80 3.45
CA ILE A 42 -9.21 -2.14 2.46
C ILE A 42 -9.05 -3.09 1.27
N SER A 43 -9.22 -2.55 0.06
CA SER A 43 -8.78 -3.22 -1.17
C SER A 43 -7.97 -2.25 -2.03
N SER A 44 -7.09 -2.77 -2.87
CA SER A 44 -6.38 -1.94 -3.85
C SER A 44 -5.97 -2.74 -5.08
N ILE A 45 -5.78 -2.02 -6.18
CA ILE A 45 -5.09 -2.53 -7.37
C ILE A 45 -3.85 -1.68 -7.57
N TYR A 46 -2.76 -2.31 -7.97
CA TYR A 46 -1.52 -1.62 -8.28
C TYR A 46 -0.82 -2.20 -9.51
N GLN A 47 -0.13 -1.34 -10.25
CA GLN A 47 0.58 -1.71 -11.47
C GLN A 47 1.70 -0.72 -11.78
N GLY A 48 2.60 -1.11 -12.67
CA GLY A 48 3.70 -0.27 -13.15
C GLY A 48 5.06 -0.63 -12.55
N GLY A 49 6.13 -0.17 -13.20
CA GLY A 49 7.47 -0.69 -12.96
C GLY A 49 7.56 -2.16 -13.40
N ARG A 50 7.97 -3.05 -12.49
CA ARG A 50 8.08 -4.50 -12.74
C ARG A 50 6.79 -5.28 -12.51
N ILE A 51 5.71 -4.60 -12.11
CA ILE A 51 4.43 -5.22 -11.76
C ILE A 51 3.46 -5.09 -12.92
N ARG A 52 3.03 -6.23 -13.46
CA ARG A 52 1.98 -6.30 -14.50
C ARG A 52 0.60 -6.05 -13.90
N LEU A 53 0.28 -6.75 -12.81
CA LEU A 53 -0.97 -6.63 -12.07
C LEU A 53 -0.71 -7.03 -10.63
N GLY A 54 -1.10 -6.17 -9.70
CA GLY A 54 -1.07 -6.44 -8.27
C GLY A 54 -2.40 -6.10 -7.61
N THR A 55 -2.74 -6.84 -6.56
CA THR A 55 -3.92 -6.59 -5.74
C THR A 55 -3.58 -6.66 -4.26
N GLN A 56 -4.29 -5.90 -3.45
CA GLN A 56 -4.17 -5.95 -1.99
C GLN A 56 -5.55 -6.09 -1.36
N VAL A 57 -5.60 -6.78 -0.24
CA VAL A 57 -6.74 -6.82 0.68
C VAL A 57 -6.24 -6.60 2.10
N GLY A 58 -7.03 -5.98 2.94
CA GLY A 58 -6.60 -5.68 4.30
C GLY A 58 -7.66 -5.02 5.14
N ARG A 59 -7.23 -4.44 6.26
CA ARG A 59 -8.12 -3.84 7.26
C ARG A 59 -7.45 -2.71 8.02
N VAL A 60 -8.28 -1.81 8.53
CA VAL A 60 -7.87 -0.82 9.54
C VAL A 60 -7.66 -1.52 10.88
N THR A 61 -6.54 -1.24 11.54
CA THR A 61 -6.16 -1.87 12.82
C THR A 61 -6.05 -0.87 13.98
N GLY A 62 -6.21 0.42 13.71
CA GLY A 62 -6.12 1.49 14.71
C GLY A 62 -6.45 2.87 14.11
N PRO A 63 -6.22 3.97 14.84
CA PRO A 63 -6.58 5.32 14.39
C PRO A 63 -5.94 5.74 13.06
N ASP A 64 -4.74 5.23 12.81
CA ASP A 64 -3.89 5.53 11.68
C ASP A 64 -3.11 4.30 11.19
N THR A 65 -3.47 3.10 11.65
CA THR A 65 -2.75 1.86 11.33
C THR A 65 -3.59 0.92 10.47
N ILE A 66 -2.91 0.21 9.57
CA ILE A 66 -3.51 -0.76 8.65
C ILE A 66 -2.66 -2.02 8.54
N GLU A 67 -3.28 -3.14 8.14
CA GLU A 67 -2.61 -4.39 7.80
C GLU A 67 -3.12 -4.87 6.45
N LEU A 68 -2.21 -5.26 5.55
CA LEU A 68 -2.53 -5.69 4.19
C LEU A 68 -1.86 -7.04 3.88
N LEU A 69 -2.55 -7.84 3.09
CA LEU A 69 -2.00 -8.91 2.28
C LEU A 69 -1.94 -8.43 0.83
N TYR A 70 -0.85 -8.72 0.14
CA TYR A 70 -0.66 -8.32 -1.25
C TYR A 70 -0.15 -9.48 -2.10
N GLN A 71 -0.46 -9.41 -3.38
CA GLN A 71 0.00 -10.38 -4.38
C GLN A 71 0.12 -9.71 -5.75
N CYS A 72 1.00 -10.20 -6.61
CA CYS A 72 1.14 -9.70 -7.97
C CYS A 72 1.68 -10.73 -8.97
N VAL A 73 1.44 -10.42 -10.24
CA VAL A 73 2.13 -10.98 -11.40
C VAL A 73 3.19 -9.96 -11.86
N THR A 74 4.43 -10.40 -12.00
CA THR A 74 5.52 -9.55 -12.54
C THR A 74 5.45 -9.46 -14.07
N LEU A 75 6.25 -8.58 -14.68
CA LEU A 75 6.38 -8.54 -16.14
C LEU A 75 6.98 -9.84 -16.71
N ASP A 76 7.78 -10.55 -15.91
CA ASP A 76 8.38 -11.84 -16.27
C ASP A 76 7.44 -13.03 -15.98
N GLY A 77 6.23 -12.77 -15.49
CA GLY A 77 5.21 -13.79 -15.23
C GLY A 77 5.33 -14.48 -13.87
N GLU A 78 6.21 -14.02 -12.98
CA GLU A 78 6.35 -14.58 -11.64
C GLU A 78 5.16 -14.21 -10.76
N LEU A 79 4.79 -15.13 -9.85
CA LEU A 79 3.76 -14.93 -8.84
C LEU A 79 4.41 -14.68 -7.47
N LEU A 80 4.23 -13.48 -6.94
CA LEU A 80 4.74 -13.10 -5.62
C LEU A 80 3.58 -12.72 -4.70
N ALA A 81 3.70 -13.02 -3.41
CA ALA A 81 2.74 -12.63 -2.38
C ALA A 81 3.42 -12.30 -1.05
N GLY A 82 2.83 -11.41 -0.26
CA GLY A 82 3.41 -10.96 1.00
C GLY A 82 2.39 -10.28 1.93
N TRP A 83 2.90 -9.81 3.06
CA TRP A 83 2.15 -9.07 4.08
C TRP A 83 2.82 -7.72 4.35
N SER A 84 2.05 -6.74 4.81
CA SER A 84 2.56 -5.46 5.27
C SER A 84 1.74 -4.90 6.42
N ARG A 85 2.40 -4.20 7.34
CA ARG A 85 1.77 -3.38 8.37
C ARG A 85 2.17 -1.93 8.16
N GLY A 86 1.18 -1.06 8.12
CA GLY A 86 1.38 0.33 7.72
C GLY A 86 0.82 1.35 8.69
N THR A 87 1.37 2.56 8.60
CA THR A 87 0.85 3.77 9.23
C THR A 87 0.46 4.79 8.15
N VAL A 88 -0.61 5.53 8.43
CA VAL A 88 -1.17 6.58 7.57
C VAL A 88 -0.81 7.93 8.17
N GLY A 89 0.00 8.70 7.46
CA GLY A 89 0.48 10.01 7.90
C GLY A 89 0.08 11.13 6.95
N VAL A 90 0.62 12.31 7.24
CA VAL A 90 0.48 13.50 6.41
C VAL A 90 1.83 14.20 6.33
N ASP A 91 2.24 14.64 5.15
CA ASP A 91 3.48 15.40 4.98
C ASP A 91 3.30 16.90 5.28
N HIS A 92 4.39 17.67 5.20
CA HIS A 92 4.38 19.13 5.41
C HIS A 92 3.51 19.89 4.41
N ALA A 93 3.14 19.29 3.29
CA ALA A 93 2.28 19.86 2.25
C ALA A 93 0.81 19.41 2.39
N GLY A 94 0.48 18.61 3.43
CA GLY A 94 -0.88 18.12 3.67
C GLY A 94 -1.26 16.86 2.87
N ARG A 95 -0.33 16.30 2.09
CA ARG A 95 -0.55 15.07 1.31
C ARG A 95 -0.51 13.86 2.22
N THR A 96 -1.34 12.87 1.92
CA THR A 96 -1.32 11.61 2.67
C THR A 96 -0.03 10.84 2.38
N THR A 97 0.59 10.32 3.43
CA THR A 97 1.76 9.44 3.34
C THR A 97 1.43 8.07 3.91
N LEU A 98 2.08 7.04 3.39
CA LEU A 98 2.02 5.69 3.96
C LEU A 98 3.44 5.22 4.24
N SER A 99 3.65 4.58 5.38
CA SER A 99 4.89 3.89 5.73
C SER A 99 4.58 2.46 6.09
N PHE A 100 5.34 1.50 5.57
CA PHE A 100 5.11 0.08 5.79
C PHE A 100 6.38 -0.64 6.24
N VAL A 101 6.19 -1.62 7.12
CA VAL A 101 7.08 -2.78 7.24
C VAL A 101 6.40 -3.95 6.52
N TRP A 102 7.14 -4.68 5.71
CA TRP A 102 6.59 -5.76 4.89
C TRP A 102 7.50 -6.98 4.84
N GLY A 103 6.92 -8.13 4.49
CA GLY A 103 7.63 -9.38 4.26
C GLY A 103 6.98 -10.25 3.18
N TRP A 104 7.76 -11.12 2.56
CA TRP A 104 7.27 -12.08 1.57
C TRP A 104 6.66 -13.33 2.23
N LEU A 105 5.61 -13.84 1.60
CA LEU A 105 4.95 -15.11 1.94
C LEU A 105 5.23 -16.18 0.89
N SER A 106 5.34 -15.79 -0.39
CA SER A 106 5.56 -16.70 -1.51
C SER A 106 6.29 -16.00 -2.65
N GLY A 107 7.06 -16.77 -3.42
CA GLY A 107 7.80 -16.32 -4.60
C GLY A 107 9.11 -15.59 -4.32
N ALA A 108 9.31 -15.10 -3.10
CA ALA A 108 10.56 -14.48 -2.64
C ALA A 108 10.74 -14.66 -1.12
N THR A 109 11.91 -14.30 -0.60
CA THR A 109 12.23 -14.35 0.83
C THR A 109 12.69 -12.98 1.34
N GLY A 110 12.57 -12.78 2.66
CA GLY A 110 12.95 -11.54 3.31
C GLY A 110 11.82 -10.53 3.43
N GLY A 111 12.20 -9.29 3.72
CA GLY A 111 11.29 -8.18 4.01
C GLY A 111 12.02 -6.85 3.97
N GLY A 112 11.29 -5.78 4.24
CA GLY A 112 11.85 -4.44 4.24
C GLY A 112 10.86 -3.38 4.67
N GLU A 113 11.24 -2.14 4.37
CA GLU A 113 10.43 -0.96 4.62
C GLU A 113 10.13 -0.25 3.31
N SER A 114 8.98 0.40 3.25
CA SER A 114 8.61 1.19 2.08
C SER A 114 7.76 2.38 2.49
N SER A 115 7.88 3.47 1.73
CA SER A 115 7.11 4.69 1.92
C SER A 115 6.48 5.17 0.62
N TYR A 116 5.30 5.76 0.75
CA TYR A 116 4.41 6.08 -0.34
C TYR A 116 3.86 7.47 -0.11
N ILE A 117 3.60 8.17 -1.19
CA ILE A 117 3.03 9.51 -1.14
C ILE A 117 1.84 9.61 -2.08
N GLU A 118 0.80 10.28 -1.60
CA GLU A 118 -0.39 10.58 -2.37
C GLU A 118 -0.04 11.44 -3.59
N ILE A 119 -0.64 11.09 -4.72
CA ILE A 119 -0.61 11.89 -5.94
C ILE A 119 -2.00 12.41 -6.24
N THR A 120 -2.07 13.70 -6.56
CA THR A 120 -3.24 14.34 -7.14
C THR A 120 -3.11 14.30 -8.65
N GLY A 121 -4.21 13.93 -9.31
CA GLY A 121 -4.36 13.99 -10.75
C GLY A 121 -5.73 13.50 -11.13
#